data_AF-A0AA39PRA1-F1
#
_entry.id   AF-A0AA39PRA1-F1
#
_cell.length_a   1.000
_cell.length_b   1.000
_cell.length_c   1.000
_cell.angle_alpha   90.00
_cell.angle_beta   90.00
_cell.angle_gamma   90.00
#
_symmetry.space_group_name_H-M   'P 1'
#
loop_
_entity.id
_entity.type
_entity.pdbx_description
1 polymer ?
#
loop_
_entity_poly.entity_id
_entity_poly.type
_entity_poly.pdbx_seq_one_letter_code
_entity_poly.pdbx_strand_id
1 'polypeptide(L)'
;MLIALQFLTSHSNQSTLPELSRRIVWAKLHQTSGPDSRLALLPQQLHIVIQTRCASTSSGPFPFPAHPHPTPHQIFHLPYNASQQDIKARYYELVRHHHPDSLSCRELPSSDRQARFQAIAHAYDTLRGKNPQTGTRRDWGEYADELQRRKKRWERQQSARYNYAHPPRYKWESNADDRWKDNMILTIGIVASRFQCRTLVVLFTPTMHKTRQKHLETASDYSKVRAEAMEEGEERRQSMKYRVKAMKPQKDDRDGPTDVNT
;
A
#
# COMPACT_ATOMS: atom_id res chain seq x y z
N MET A 1 -22.94 19.37 -35.98
CA MET A 1 -22.91 18.12 -36.78
C MET A 1 -21.52 17.53 -36.60
N LEU A 2 -21.24 16.35 -36.05
CA LEU A 2 -22.03 15.20 -35.64
C LEU A 2 -21.27 14.56 -34.45
N ILE A 3 -22.03 14.23 -33.41
CA ILE A 3 -21.61 13.47 -32.22
C ILE A 3 -21.61 11.99 -32.61
N ALA A 4 -20.54 11.25 -32.33
CA ALA A 4 -20.52 9.79 -32.45
C ALA A 4 -19.95 9.15 -31.18
N LEU A 5 -20.84 9.07 -30.18
CA LEU A 5 -20.79 8.11 -29.08
C LEU A 5 -21.00 6.70 -29.63
N GLN A 6 -20.06 5.79 -29.40
CA GLN A 6 -20.34 4.35 -29.40
C GLN A 6 -19.79 3.74 -28.12
N PHE A 7 -20.60 3.86 -27.08
CA PHE A 7 -20.63 2.96 -25.93
C PHE A 7 -21.19 1.61 -26.41
N LEU A 8 -20.38 0.56 -26.39
CA LEU A 8 -20.87 -0.82 -26.49
C LEU A 8 -20.66 -1.50 -25.13
N THR A 9 -21.71 -1.36 -24.33
CA THR A 9 -22.05 -2.19 -23.17
C THR A 9 -22.43 -3.59 -23.64
N SER A 10 -21.66 -4.62 -23.32
CA SER A 10 -22.03 -6.02 -23.52
C SER A 10 -21.94 -6.83 -22.23
N HIS A 11 -23.11 -6.92 -21.59
CA HIS A 11 -23.74 -8.09 -20.99
C HIS A 11 -22.87 -9.16 -20.30
N SER A 12 -22.98 -9.16 -18.97
CA SER A 12 -23.45 -10.26 -18.13
C SER A 12 -23.01 -11.69 -18.46
N ASN A 13 -22.18 -12.26 -17.59
CA ASN A 13 -22.35 -13.64 -17.17
C ASN A 13 -21.97 -13.78 -15.68
N GLN A 14 -22.97 -13.55 -14.84
CA GLN A 14 -22.94 -13.95 -13.43
C GLN A 14 -23.22 -15.45 -13.38
N SER A 15 -22.18 -16.27 -13.29
CA SER A 15 -22.30 -17.66 -12.85
C SER A 15 -22.35 -17.67 -11.32
N THR A 16 -23.57 -17.50 -10.80
CA THR A 16 -23.93 -17.85 -9.43
C THR A 16 -23.80 -19.37 -9.27
N LEU A 17 -22.72 -19.82 -8.63
CA LEU A 17 -22.64 -21.18 -8.09
C LEU A 17 -22.93 -21.17 -6.59
N PRO A 18 -23.69 -22.16 -6.09
CA PRO A 18 -24.35 -22.11 -4.80
C PRO A 18 -23.39 -22.16 -3.61
N GLU A 19 -23.58 -21.18 -2.73
CA GLU A 19 -22.96 -20.96 -1.44
C GLU A 19 -23.51 -21.90 -0.36
N LEU A 20 -23.44 -23.22 -0.53
CA LEU A 20 -23.84 -24.19 0.50
C LEU A 20 -23.06 -25.52 0.42
N SER A 21 -21.76 -25.50 0.74
CA SER A 21 -21.00 -26.68 1.21
C SER A 21 -19.60 -26.29 1.68
N ARG A 22 -19.51 -25.41 2.68
CA ARG A 22 -18.25 -25.09 3.37
C ARG A 22 -18.34 -25.22 4.89
N ARG A 23 -19.23 -26.09 5.37
CA ARG A 23 -19.28 -26.49 6.78
C ARG A 23 -19.44 -28.00 6.86
N ILE A 24 -18.57 -28.60 7.67
CA ILE A 24 -18.64 -29.98 8.18
C ILE A 24 -18.14 -31.05 7.20
N VAL A 25 -16.83 -31.22 7.04
CA VAL A 25 -16.12 -32.54 7.06
C VAL A 25 -14.61 -32.27 7.17
N TRP A 26 -14.10 -31.93 8.36
CA TRP A 26 -12.65 -32.04 8.67
C TRP A 26 -12.42 -32.51 10.12
N ALA A 27 -13.42 -33.18 10.70
CA ALA A 27 -13.36 -33.74 12.05
C ALA A 27 -13.72 -35.23 12.02
N LYS A 28 -12.96 -36.03 11.25
CA LYS A 28 -12.92 -37.47 11.45
C LYS A 28 -11.67 -38.05 10.81
N LEU A 29 -11.01 -38.94 11.55
CA LEU A 29 -9.80 -39.71 11.22
C LEU A 29 -8.48 -38.94 11.29
N HIS A 30 -7.89 -38.91 12.48
CA HIS A 30 -6.70 -39.72 12.79
C HIS A 30 -6.63 -39.90 14.32
N GLN A 31 -7.45 -40.83 14.80
CA GLN A 31 -7.30 -41.43 16.12
C GLN A 31 -6.69 -42.81 15.88
N THR A 32 -5.36 -42.87 15.84
CA THR A 32 -4.62 -44.14 15.77
C THR A 32 -3.43 -44.08 16.71
N SER A 33 -3.41 -45.08 17.60
CA SER A 33 -2.31 -45.58 18.43
C SER A 33 -1.69 -44.62 19.46
N GLY A 34 -1.98 -44.91 20.72
CA GLY A 34 -1.46 -44.20 21.88
C GLY A 34 0.04 -44.41 22.13
N PRO A 35 0.67 -43.49 22.88
CA PRO A 35 1.98 -43.70 23.44
C PRO A 35 1.86 -44.34 24.83
N ASP A 36 2.38 -45.56 24.93
CA ASP A 36 3.28 -45.97 26.00
C ASP A 36 2.80 -45.78 27.45
N SER A 37 1.90 -46.64 27.90
CA SER A 37 1.55 -46.89 29.32
C SER A 37 2.74 -47.35 30.20
N ARG A 38 3.98 -47.31 29.68
CA ARG A 38 5.20 -47.70 30.41
C ARG A 38 5.86 -46.56 31.17
N LEU A 39 5.47 -45.31 30.92
CA LEU A 39 6.01 -44.14 31.64
C LEU A 39 5.25 -43.81 32.93
N ALA A 40 4.11 -44.47 33.20
CA ALA A 40 3.28 -44.20 34.38
C ALA A 40 3.85 -44.75 35.71
N LEU A 41 4.96 -45.50 35.66
CA LEU A 41 5.57 -46.15 36.83
C LEU A 41 6.79 -45.41 37.40
N LEU A 42 7.18 -44.26 36.84
CA LEU A 42 8.32 -43.50 37.33
C LEU A 42 7.91 -42.55 38.48
N PRO A 43 8.79 -42.37 39.50
CA PRO A 43 8.56 -41.42 40.59
C PRO A 43 8.33 -40.00 40.06
N GLN A 44 7.34 -39.29 40.61
CA GLN A 44 6.91 -37.94 40.17
C GLN A 44 8.06 -36.92 40.02
N GLN A 45 9.13 -37.08 40.79
CA GLN A 45 10.29 -36.18 40.78
C GLN A 45 11.13 -36.28 39.49
N LEU A 46 11.17 -37.45 38.84
CA LEU A 46 11.90 -37.63 37.57
C LEU A 46 11.12 -37.10 36.37
N HIS A 47 9.78 -37.04 36.46
CA HIS A 47 8.95 -36.46 35.39
C HIS A 47 9.27 -34.99 35.15
N ILE A 48 9.53 -34.22 36.22
CA ILE A 48 9.84 -32.79 36.12
C ILE A 48 11.18 -32.57 35.39
N VAL A 49 12.19 -33.40 35.67
CA VAL A 49 13.53 -33.28 35.05
C VAL A 49 13.53 -33.73 33.58
N ILE A 50 12.75 -34.75 33.23
CA ILE A 50 12.61 -35.20 31.84
C ILE A 50 11.77 -34.20 31.03
N GLN A 51 10.67 -33.66 31.60
CA GLN A 51 9.86 -32.63 30.94
C GLN A 51 10.63 -31.33 30.70
N THR A 52 11.51 -30.93 31.62
CA THR A 52 12.31 -29.70 31.47
C THR A 52 13.43 -29.82 30.43
N ARG A 53 13.95 -31.01 30.15
CA ARG A 53 14.93 -31.20 29.05
C ARG A 53 14.31 -31.43 27.68
N CYS A 54 13.09 -31.95 27.59
CA CYS A 54 12.39 -32.11 26.31
C CYS A 54 11.64 -30.85 25.84
N ALA A 55 11.49 -29.83 26.69
CA ALA A 55 10.85 -28.57 26.33
C ALA A 55 11.74 -27.61 25.50
N SER A 56 13.03 -27.90 25.34
CA SER A 56 14.00 -26.99 24.69
C SER A 56 14.30 -27.29 23.21
N THR A 57 13.60 -28.24 22.59
CA THR A 57 13.70 -28.47 21.13
C THR A 57 12.32 -28.68 20.53
N SER A 58 11.35 -27.82 20.85
CA SER A 58 10.08 -27.76 20.11
C SER A 58 10.29 -27.12 18.73
N SER A 59 11.20 -27.68 17.93
CA SER A 59 11.09 -27.53 16.48
C SER A 59 9.72 -28.11 16.13
N GLY A 60 8.82 -27.27 15.64
CA GLY A 60 7.51 -27.73 15.18
C GLY A 60 7.64 -28.94 14.23
N PRO A 61 6.53 -29.62 13.91
CA PRO A 61 6.54 -30.89 13.17
C PRO A 61 7.32 -30.85 11.84
N PHE A 62 7.60 -29.66 11.31
CA PHE A 62 8.35 -29.43 10.07
C PHE A 62 9.42 -28.33 10.27
N PRO A 63 10.64 -28.67 10.73
CA PRO A 63 11.74 -27.71 10.84
C PRO A 63 12.20 -27.21 9.47
N PHE A 64 12.58 -25.93 9.37
CA PHE A 64 13.14 -25.41 8.12
C PHE A 64 14.58 -25.95 7.91
N PRO A 65 14.98 -26.36 6.70
CA PRO A 65 16.33 -26.88 6.44
C PRO A 65 17.42 -25.86 6.78
N ALA A 66 18.52 -26.30 7.40
CA ALA A 66 19.59 -25.41 7.87
C ALA A 66 20.57 -24.94 6.77
N HIS A 67 20.58 -25.59 5.60
CA HIS A 67 21.51 -25.29 4.53
C HIS A 67 21.00 -24.16 3.61
N PRO A 68 21.89 -23.42 2.92
CA PRO A 68 21.53 -22.19 2.20
C PRO A 68 20.67 -22.42 0.95
N HIS A 69 20.71 -23.62 0.37
CA HIS A 69 20.00 -23.95 -0.88
C HIS A 69 19.19 -25.24 -0.75
N PRO A 70 18.06 -25.22 -0.02
CA PRO A 70 17.20 -26.38 0.10
C PRO A 70 16.39 -26.65 -1.15
N THR A 71 16.27 -27.94 -1.50
CA THR A 71 15.43 -28.34 -2.63
C THR A 71 13.95 -28.17 -2.24
N PRO A 72 13.05 -27.92 -3.20
CA PRO A 72 11.62 -27.78 -2.91
C PRO A 72 11.02 -28.98 -2.15
N HIS A 73 11.43 -30.20 -2.51
CA HIS A 73 11.00 -31.42 -1.82
C HIS A 73 11.51 -31.53 -0.38
N GLN A 74 12.75 -31.07 -0.12
CA GLN A 74 13.30 -31.00 1.25
C GLN A 74 12.54 -30.00 2.13
N ILE A 75 12.21 -28.81 1.59
CA ILE A 75 11.41 -27.81 2.33
C ILE A 75 10.05 -28.39 2.73
N PHE A 76 9.42 -29.12 1.81
CA PHE A 76 8.09 -29.69 2.02
C PHE A 76 8.11 -30.99 2.84
N HIS A 77 9.27 -31.60 3.04
CA HIS A 77 9.38 -32.91 3.69
C HIS A 77 8.46 -33.95 3.01
N LEU A 78 8.40 -33.90 1.68
CA LEU A 78 7.59 -34.78 0.84
C LEU A 78 8.49 -35.57 -0.12
N PRO A 79 8.14 -36.82 -0.47
CA PRO A 79 8.87 -37.56 -1.48
C PRO A 79 8.71 -36.94 -2.87
N TYR A 80 9.60 -37.29 -3.81
CA TYR A 80 9.59 -36.74 -5.17
C TYR A 80 8.32 -37.07 -5.96
N ASN A 81 7.63 -38.15 -5.60
CA ASN A 81 6.38 -38.62 -6.22
C ASN A 81 5.10 -38.15 -5.51
N ALA A 82 5.19 -37.14 -4.64
CA ALA A 82 4.03 -36.62 -3.92
C ALA A 82 2.98 -36.02 -4.88
N SER A 83 1.69 -36.22 -4.55
CA SER A 83 0.61 -35.67 -5.36
C SER A 83 0.50 -34.15 -5.21
N GLN A 84 -0.11 -33.47 -6.18
CA GLN A 84 -0.38 -32.02 -6.10
C GLN A 84 -1.28 -31.66 -4.91
N GLN A 85 -2.15 -32.58 -4.49
CA GLN A 85 -3.00 -32.41 -3.31
C GLN A 85 -2.15 -32.41 -2.03
N ASP A 86 -1.20 -33.33 -1.91
CA ASP A 86 -0.28 -33.41 -0.75
C ASP A 86 0.63 -32.19 -0.66
N ILE A 87 1.17 -31.75 -1.81
CA ILE A 87 1.97 -30.53 -1.91
C ILE A 87 1.15 -29.33 -1.42
N LYS A 88 -0.10 -29.19 -1.86
CA LYS A 88 -0.98 -28.10 -1.44
C LYS A 88 -1.33 -28.19 0.05
N ALA A 89 -1.62 -29.38 0.57
CA ALA A 89 -1.91 -29.57 1.99
C ALA A 89 -0.71 -29.15 2.86
N ARG A 90 0.48 -29.64 2.52
CA ARG A 90 1.72 -29.30 3.22
C ARG A 90 2.09 -27.82 3.09
N TYR A 91 1.82 -27.19 1.96
CA TYR A 91 1.99 -25.75 1.78
C TYR A 91 1.20 -24.96 2.83
N TYR A 92 -0.09 -25.28 3.03
CA TYR A 92 -0.90 -24.57 4.02
C TYR A 92 -0.40 -24.78 5.46
N GLU A 93 0.05 -25.99 5.79
CA GLU A 93 0.64 -26.27 7.10
C GLU A 93 1.93 -25.48 7.34
N LEU A 94 2.84 -25.48 6.36
CA LEU A 94 4.11 -24.75 6.44
C LEU A 94 3.89 -23.25 6.51
N VAL A 95 2.98 -22.70 5.68
CA VAL A 95 2.65 -21.27 5.73
C VAL A 95 2.06 -20.90 7.08
N ARG A 96 1.18 -21.72 7.66
CA ARG A 96 0.61 -21.45 8.99
C ARG A 96 1.69 -21.38 10.07
N HIS A 97 2.71 -22.24 10.02
CA HIS A 97 3.79 -22.27 10.99
C HIS A 97 4.85 -21.19 10.74
N HIS A 98 5.24 -20.97 9.48
CA HIS A 98 6.32 -20.07 9.08
C HIS A 98 5.85 -18.70 8.58
N HIS A 99 4.60 -18.31 8.84
CA HIS A 99 4.10 -16.97 8.53
C HIS A 99 4.89 -15.92 9.32
N PRO A 100 5.24 -14.75 8.75
CA PRO A 100 5.95 -13.70 9.48
C PRO A 100 5.23 -13.25 10.76
N ASP A 101 3.90 -13.35 10.79
CA ASP A 101 3.06 -13.00 11.96
C ASP A 101 2.80 -14.17 12.92
N SER A 102 3.25 -15.39 12.61
CA SER A 102 3.03 -16.56 13.47
C SER A 102 3.84 -16.45 14.77
N LEU A 103 3.31 -17.01 15.85
CA LEU A 103 4.00 -17.02 17.14
C LEU A 103 5.36 -17.73 17.06
N SER A 104 5.44 -18.83 16.30
CA SER A 104 6.65 -19.62 16.12
C SER A 104 7.80 -18.89 15.41
N CYS A 105 7.49 -17.87 14.61
CA CYS A 105 8.48 -17.09 13.89
C CYS A 105 8.88 -15.80 14.60
N ARG A 106 8.17 -15.36 15.64
CA ARG A 106 8.46 -14.09 16.35
C ARG A 106 9.86 -14.04 16.94
N GLU A 107 10.40 -15.18 17.35
CA GLU A 107 11.75 -15.30 17.92
C GLU A 107 12.87 -15.13 16.88
N LEU A 108 12.58 -15.31 15.59
CA LEU A 108 13.57 -15.17 14.53
C LEU A 108 13.73 -13.71 14.08
N PRO A 109 14.90 -13.31 13.54
CA PRO A 109 15.07 -12.03 12.88
C PRO A 109 14.07 -11.83 11.73
N SER A 110 13.65 -10.58 11.50
CA SER A 110 12.66 -10.28 10.46
C SER A 110 13.11 -10.65 9.05
N SER A 111 14.41 -10.55 8.76
CA SER A 111 15.02 -10.98 7.50
C SER A 111 14.79 -12.47 7.25
N ASP A 112 15.01 -13.29 8.27
CA ASP A 112 15.03 -14.74 8.16
C ASP A 112 13.61 -15.29 8.07
N ARG A 113 12.66 -14.70 8.81
CA ARG A 113 11.23 -14.99 8.65
C ARG A 113 10.79 -14.82 7.20
N GLN A 114 11.10 -13.67 6.62
CA GLN A 114 10.70 -13.33 5.26
C GLN A 114 11.39 -14.23 4.25
N ALA A 115 12.69 -14.50 4.43
CA ALA A 115 13.45 -15.42 3.57
C ALA A 115 12.86 -16.83 3.57
N ARG A 116 12.48 -17.37 4.75
CA ARG A 116 11.82 -18.69 4.88
C ARG A 116 10.47 -18.71 4.17
N PHE A 117 9.64 -17.69 4.39
CA PHE A 117 8.34 -17.58 3.74
C PHE A 117 8.47 -17.52 2.20
N GLN A 118 9.42 -16.73 1.69
CA GLN A 118 9.72 -16.65 0.26
C GLN A 118 10.21 -17.99 -0.30
N ALA A 119 11.10 -18.69 0.41
CA ALA A 119 11.59 -20.01 0.00
C ALA A 119 10.45 -21.05 -0.08
N ILE A 120 9.52 -21.05 0.88
CA ILE A 120 8.34 -21.92 0.87
C ILE A 120 7.43 -21.61 -0.32
N ALA A 121 7.16 -20.32 -0.59
CA ALA A 121 6.34 -19.89 -1.73
C ALA A 121 6.99 -20.27 -3.07
N HIS A 122 8.29 -20.02 -3.22
CA HIS A 122 9.04 -20.38 -4.42
C HIS A 122 9.07 -21.90 -4.66
N ALA A 123 9.24 -22.69 -3.60
CA ALA A 123 9.20 -24.14 -3.66
C ALA A 123 7.83 -24.66 -4.10
N TYR A 124 6.73 -24.09 -3.58
CA TYR A 124 5.38 -24.42 -4.01
C TYR A 124 5.16 -24.17 -5.50
N ASP A 125 5.59 -23.00 -6.00
CA ASP A 125 5.45 -22.65 -7.42
C ASP A 125 6.27 -23.61 -8.30
N THR A 126 7.48 -23.96 -7.88
CA THR A 126 8.34 -24.94 -8.58
C THR A 126 7.67 -26.32 -8.66
N LEU A 127 7.16 -26.84 -7.54
CA LEU A 127 6.53 -28.17 -7.47
C LEU A 127 5.18 -28.25 -8.18
N ARG A 128 4.47 -27.12 -8.31
CA ARG A 128 3.24 -27.04 -9.11
C ARG A 128 3.51 -27.08 -10.62
N GLY A 129 4.78 -27.09 -11.03
CA GLY A 129 5.17 -27.02 -12.44
C GLY A 129 5.05 -25.62 -13.03
N LYS A 130 4.87 -24.59 -12.19
CA LYS A 130 5.03 -23.19 -12.60
C LYS A 130 6.52 -22.86 -12.60
N ASN A 131 7.27 -23.53 -13.48
CA ASN A 131 8.67 -23.20 -13.63
C ASN A 131 8.75 -21.80 -14.28
N PRO A 132 9.39 -20.80 -13.62
CA PRO A 132 9.52 -19.46 -14.18
C PRO A 132 10.25 -19.43 -15.53
N GLN A 133 11.04 -20.47 -15.85
CA GLN A 133 11.78 -20.58 -17.09
C GLN A 133 11.01 -21.28 -18.23
N THR A 134 10.02 -22.13 -17.93
CA THR A 134 9.35 -22.98 -18.92
C THR A 134 7.90 -22.53 -19.17
N GLY A 135 7.74 -21.37 -19.81
CA GLY A 135 6.68 -21.13 -20.81
C GLY A 135 5.21 -21.06 -20.40
N THR A 136 4.79 -21.30 -19.16
CA THR A 136 3.39 -21.08 -18.71
C THR A 136 3.22 -19.79 -17.90
N ARG A 137 4.10 -18.82 -18.14
CA ARG A 137 4.07 -17.45 -17.58
C ARG A 137 3.06 -16.52 -18.30
N ARG A 138 2.05 -17.05 -19.00
CA ARG A 138 1.13 -16.22 -19.80
C ARG A 138 0.21 -15.33 -18.96
N ASP A 139 -0.08 -15.67 -17.70
CA ASP A 139 -1.11 -14.95 -16.95
C ASP A 139 -0.53 -13.86 -15.99
N TRP A 140 0.55 -14.17 -15.27
CA TRP A 140 1.17 -13.21 -14.32
C TRP A 140 2.37 -12.46 -14.89
N GLY A 141 3.05 -13.00 -15.90
CA GLY A 141 4.15 -12.32 -16.58
C GLY A 141 3.66 -11.12 -17.37
N GLU A 142 2.51 -11.24 -18.05
CA GLU A 142 1.90 -10.16 -18.80
C GLU A 142 1.48 -9.00 -17.88
N TYR A 143 0.92 -9.30 -16.70
CA TYR A 143 0.59 -8.27 -15.71
C TYR A 143 1.85 -7.59 -15.13
N ALA A 144 2.88 -8.36 -14.80
CA ALA A 144 4.15 -7.81 -14.30
C ALA A 144 4.87 -6.96 -15.36
N ASP A 145 4.88 -7.40 -16.61
CA ASP A 145 5.44 -6.68 -17.75
C ASP A 145 4.62 -5.42 -18.06
N GLU A 146 3.29 -5.48 -17.95
CA GLU A 146 2.41 -4.32 -18.06
C GLU A 146 2.66 -3.32 -16.92
N LEU A 147 2.87 -3.80 -15.67
CA LEU A 147 3.26 -2.94 -14.55
C LEU A 147 4.61 -2.27 -14.79
N GLN A 148 5.60 -3.01 -15.33
CA GLN A 148 6.89 -2.45 -15.71
C GLN A 148 6.76 -1.44 -16.86
N ARG A 149 5.89 -1.69 -17.85
CA ARG A 149 5.59 -0.74 -18.92
C ARG A 149 4.94 0.53 -18.37
N ARG A 150 3.99 0.41 -17.44
CA ARG A 150 3.36 1.57 -16.77
C ARG A 150 4.36 2.35 -15.94
N LYS A 151 5.23 1.66 -15.18
CA LYS A 151 6.31 2.27 -14.41
C LYS A 151 7.28 3.04 -15.31
N LYS A 152 7.75 2.44 -16.40
CA LYS A 152 8.62 3.12 -17.38
C LYS A 152 7.94 4.33 -18.05
N ARG A 153 6.65 4.23 -18.37
CA ARG A 153 5.86 5.36 -18.89
C ARG A 153 5.78 6.49 -17.86
N TRP A 154 5.50 6.17 -16.61
CA TRP A 154 5.45 7.14 -15.51
C TRP A 154 6.81 7.78 -15.25
N GLU A 155 7.90 7.01 -15.23
CA GLU A 155 9.26 7.51 -15.08
C GLU A 155 9.66 8.44 -16.22
N ARG A 156 9.33 8.10 -17.48
CA ARG A 156 9.55 8.99 -18.63
C ARG A 156 8.74 10.28 -18.52
N GLN A 157 7.50 10.20 -18.03
CA GLN A 157 6.66 11.39 -17.85
C GLN A 157 7.17 12.28 -16.71
N GLN A 158 7.63 11.68 -15.61
CA GLN A 158 8.25 12.38 -14.49
C GLN A 158 9.59 13.01 -14.89
N SER A 159 10.46 12.27 -15.60
CA SER A 159 11.74 12.79 -16.07
C SER A 159 11.56 13.88 -17.13
N ALA A 160 10.56 13.75 -18.02
CA ALA A 160 10.20 14.82 -18.95
C ALA A 160 9.74 16.08 -18.21
N ARG A 161 8.88 15.96 -17.19
CA ARG A 161 8.46 17.10 -16.36
C ARG A 161 9.64 17.75 -15.64
N TYR A 162 10.53 16.95 -15.07
CA TYR A 162 11.73 17.44 -14.41
C TYR A 162 12.67 18.16 -15.38
N ASN A 163 12.93 17.59 -16.56
CA ASN A 163 13.77 18.19 -17.60
C ASN A 163 13.16 19.45 -18.22
N TYR A 164 11.83 19.56 -18.29
CA TYR A 164 11.17 20.82 -18.71
C TYR A 164 11.30 21.92 -17.65
N ALA A 165 11.20 21.56 -16.37
CA ALA A 165 11.36 22.50 -15.26
C ALA A 165 12.84 22.91 -15.06
N HIS A 166 13.78 22.02 -15.40
CA HIS A 166 15.21 22.20 -15.28
C HIS A 166 15.87 21.79 -16.60
N PRO A 167 15.77 22.62 -17.66
CA PRO A 167 16.44 22.33 -18.91
C PRO A 167 17.91 22.01 -18.60
N PRO A 168 18.43 20.86 -19.08
CA PRO A 168 19.80 20.48 -18.79
C PRO A 168 20.67 21.67 -19.19
N ARG A 169 21.34 22.26 -18.19
CA ARG A 169 22.28 23.34 -18.42
C ARG A 169 23.21 22.85 -19.51
N TYR A 170 23.13 23.51 -20.66
CA TYR A 170 23.94 23.24 -21.84
C TYR A 170 25.37 23.01 -21.38
N LYS A 171 25.82 21.75 -21.42
CA LYS A 171 27.16 21.37 -20.99
C LYS A 171 28.07 21.75 -22.16
N TRP A 172 28.45 23.02 -22.19
CA TRP A 172 29.45 23.54 -23.09
C TRP A 172 30.73 22.74 -22.85
N GLU A 173 31.07 21.86 -23.78
CA GLU A 173 32.38 21.21 -23.80
C GLU A 173 33.39 22.26 -24.28
N SER A 174 33.79 23.16 -23.38
CA SER A 174 34.78 24.20 -23.67
C SER A 174 36.11 23.53 -24.00
N ASN A 175 36.61 23.71 -25.21
CA ASN A 175 38.04 23.54 -25.46
C ASN A 175 38.81 24.46 -24.49
N ALA A 176 40.00 24.06 -24.06
CA ALA A 176 40.77 24.82 -23.06
C ALA A 176 40.98 26.30 -23.48
N ASP A 177 41.06 26.57 -24.79
CA ASP A 177 41.16 27.91 -25.38
C ASP A 177 39.88 28.75 -25.30
N ASP A 178 38.72 28.15 -25.06
CA ASP A 178 37.48 28.92 -24.88
C ASP A 178 37.31 29.36 -23.43
N ARG A 179 38.00 28.74 -22.46
CA ARG A 179 37.88 29.11 -21.04
C ARG A 179 38.35 30.54 -20.75
N TRP A 180 39.40 31.01 -21.41
CA TRP A 180 39.86 32.40 -21.21
C TRP A 180 38.90 33.41 -21.85
N LYS A 181 38.33 33.08 -23.02
CA LYS A 181 37.31 33.88 -23.70
C LYS A 181 36.02 33.94 -22.88
N ASP A 182 35.58 32.79 -22.37
CA ASP A 182 34.40 32.68 -21.51
C ASP A 182 34.59 33.47 -20.21
N ASN A 183 35.78 33.42 -19.60
CA ASN A 183 36.10 34.22 -18.43
C ASN A 183 36.08 35.74 -18.72
N MET A 184 36.56 36.17 -19.89
CA MET A 184 36.48 37.58 -20.30
C MET A 184 35.04 38.02 -20.58
N ILE A 185 34.26 37.21 -21.29
CA ILE A 185 32.85 37.51 -21.59
C ILE A 185 32.05 37.60 -20.29
N LEU A 186 32.28 36.68 -19.34
CA LEU A 186 31.55 36.62 -18.08
C LEU A 186 31.93 37.79 -17.16
N THR A 187 33.19 38.19 -17.11
CA THR A 187 33.61 39.36 -16.32
C THR A 187 33.06 40.67 -16.89
N ILE A 188 33.14 40.88 -18.21
CA ILE A 188 32.56 42.06 -18.87
C ILE A 188 31.04 42.09 -18.65
N GLY A 189 30.37 40.93 -18.80
CA GLY A 189 28.93 40.80 -18.56
C GLY A 189 28.51 41.15 -17.13
N ILE A 190 29.25 40.69 -16.11
CA ILE A 190 28.97 41.03 -14.71
C ILE A 190 29.13 42.53 -14.45
N VAL A 191 30.21 43.14 -14.93
CA VAL A 191 30.48 44.58 -14.73
C VAL A 191 29.39 45.42 -15.40
N ALA A 192 29.03 45.10 -16.65
CA ALA A 192 27.96 45.78 -17.37
C ALA A 192 26.58 45.58 -16.70
N SER A 193 26.28 44.36 -16.25
CA SER A 193 25.01 44.05 -15.57
C SER A 193 24.88 44.79 -14.24
N ARG A 194 25.97 44.90 -13.46
CA ARG A 194 25.97 45.66 -12.20
C ARG A 194 25.74 47.15 -12.43
N PHE A 195 26.30 47.70 -13.51
CA PHE A 195 26.08 49.09 -13.90
C PHE A 195 24.62 49.32 -14.30
N GLN A 196 24.04 48.45 -15.13
CA GLN A 196 22.64 48.55 -15.58
C GLN A 196 21.62 48.29 -14.46
N CYS A 197 21.83 47.29 -13.62
CA CYS A 197 20.94 46.99 -12.49
C CYS A 197 20.94 48.12 -11.46
N ARG A 198 22.09 48.77 -11.22
CA ARG A 198 22.15 49.92 -10.31
C ARG A 198 21.32 51.10 -10.83
N THR A 199 21.36 51.36 -12.13
CA THR A 199 20.53 52.40 -12.78
C THR A 199 19.04 52.03 -12.77
N LEU A 200 18.70 50.76 -13.05
CA LEU A 200 17.31 50.29 -13.05
C LEU A 200 16.68 50.27 -11.65
N VAL A 201 17.40 49.83 -10.61
CA VAL A 201 16.87 49.79 -9.22
C VAL A 201 16.58 51.21 -8.71
N VAL A 202 17.41 52.19 -9.05
CA VAL A 202 17.16 53.59 -8.65
C VAL A 202 15.93 54.17 -9.35
N LEU A 203 15.63 53.77 -10.59
CA LEU A 203 14.48 54.28 -11.34
C LEU A 203 13.17 53.50 -11.12
N PHE A 204 13.22 52.20 -10.78
CA PHE A 204 12.03 51.33 -10.66
C PHE A 204 11.56 51.04 -9.23
N THR A 205 12.31 51.44 -8.19
CA THR A 205 11.89 51.25 -6.79
C THR A 205 10.54 51.92 -6.41
N PRO A 206 10.13 53.09 -6.92
CA PRO A 206 8.86 53.69 -6.49
C PRO A 206 7.60 53.01 -7.08
N THR A 207 7.73 52.20 -8.14
CA THR A 207 6.55 51.56 -8.78
C THR A 207 6.17 50.23 -8.12
N MET A 208 7.16 49.48 -7.62
CA MET A 208 6.96 48.20 -6.91
C MET A 208 6.28 48.37 -5.54
N HIS A 209 6.37 49.54 -4.91
CA HIS A 209 5.69 49.80 -3.64
C HIS A 209 4.16 49.91 -3.81
N LYS A 210 3.69 50.37 -4.98
CA LYS A 210 2.25 50.58 -5.24
C LYS A 210 1.49 49.28 -5.48
N THR A 211 2.12 48.26 -6.09
CA THR A 211 1.48 46.95 -6.29
C THR A 211 1.33 46.20 -4.97
N ARG A 212 2.33 46.27 -4.08
CA ARG A 212 2.26 45.63 -2.77
C ARG A 212 1.15 46.21 -1.89
N GLN A 213 0.91 47.52 -1.96
CA GLN A 213 -0.21 48.16 -1.25
C GLN A 213 -1.56 47.64 -1.73
N LYS A 214 -1.77 47.53 -3.05
CA LYS A 214 -3.01 46.99 -3.62
C LYS A 214 -3.31 45.57 -3.13
N HIS A 215 -2.30 44.70 -3.07
CA HIS A 215 -2.50 43.32 -2.58
C HIS A 215 -2.85 43.27 -1.09
N LEU A 216 -2.30 44.16 -0.28
CA LEU A 216 -2.65 44.27 1.14
C LEU A 216 -4.08 44.77 1.32
N GLU A 217 -4.49 45.77 0.54
CA GLU A 217 -5.87 46.28 0.54
C GLU A 217 -6.86 45.18 0.13
N THR A 218 -6.57 44.46 -0.97
CA THR A 218 -7.45 43.36 -1.43
C THR A 218 -7.53 42.25 -0.37
N ALA A 219 -6.41 41.91 0.29
CA ALA A 219 -6.41 40.91 1.36
C ALA A 219 -7.27 41.34 2.56
N SER A 220 -7.26 42.64 2.89
CA SER A 220 -8.11 43.19 3.96
C SER A 220 -9.59 43.25 3.58
N ASP A 221 -9.92 43.44 2.30
CA ASP A 221 -11.30 43.40 1.82
C ASP A 221 -11.86 41.97 1.85
N TYR A 222 -11.07 40.97 1.44
CA TYR A 222 -11.51 39.56 1.52
C TYR A 222 -11.76 39.09 2.96
N SER A 223 -10.97 39.55 3.93
CA SER A 223 -11.21 39.19 5.33
C SER A 223 -12.48 39.82 5.88
N LYS A 224 -12.80 41.06 5.49
CA LYS A 224 -14.07 41.73 5.82
C LYS A 224 -15.27 41.00 5.23
N VAL A 225 -15.23 40.68 3.93
CA VAL A 225 -16.31 39.93 3.25
C VAL A 225 -16.55 38.58 3.92
N ARG A 226 -15.48 37.92 4.39
CA ARG A 226 -15.60 36.64 5.09
C ARG A 226 -16.25 36.78 6.48
N ALA A 227 -15.95 37.86 7.21
CA ALA A 227 -16.58 38.14 8.50
C ALA A 227 -18.07 38.43 8.34
N GLU A 228 -18.42 39.28 7.37
CA GLU A 228 -19.81 39.64 7.03
C GLU A 228 -20.63 38.41 6.60
N ALA A 229 -20.04 37.53 5.78
CA ALA A 229 -20.70 36.28 5.38
C ALA A 229 -20.95 35.31 6.55
N MET A 230 -20.12 35.34 7.60
CA MET A 230 -20.34 34.53 8.80
C MET A 230 -21.49 35.09 9.65
N GLU A 231 -21.56 36.41 9.79
CA GLU A 231 -22.63 37.12 10.51
C GLU A 231 -24.00 36.88 9.84
N GLU A 232 -24.10 37.06 8.52
CA GLU A 232 -25.34 36.78 7.78
C GLU A 232 -25.75 35.30 7.88
N GLY A 233 -24.76 34.40 7.89
CA GLY A 233 -24.98 32.97 8.11
C GLY A 233 -25.51 32.65 9.51
N GLU A 234 -25.14 33.42 10.53
CA GLU A 234 -25.66 33.30 11.89
C GLU A 234 -27.09 33.84 12.00
N GLU A 235 -27.39 34.99 11.39
CA GLU A 235 -28.75 35.54 11.33
C GLU A 235 -29.73 34.59 10.66
N ARG A 236 -29.34 33.97 9.54
CA ARG A 236 -30.15 32.92 8.88
C ARG A 236 -30.37 31.72 9.78
N ARG A 237 -29.35 31.31 10.55
CA ARG A 237 -29.49 30.20 11.51
C ARG A 237 -30.43 30.57 12.66
N GLN A 238 -30.39 31.81 13.13
CA GLN A 238 -31.31 32.27 14.17
C GLN A 238 -32.75 32.36 13.67
N SER A 239 -32.99 32.96 12.49
CA SER A 239 -34.33 33.06 11.91
C SER A 239 -34.96 31.69 11.63
N MET A 240 -34.18 30.70 11.19
CA MET A 240 -34.64 29.32 11.06
C MET A 240 -35.04 28.70 12.41
N LYS A 241 -34.24 28.91 13.47
CA LYS A 241 -34.59 28.44 14.82
C LYS A 241 -35.91 29.05 15.31
N TYR A 242 -36.14 30.34 15.07
CA TYR A 242 -37.41 31.00 15.39
C TYR A 242 -38.58 30.39 14.61
N ARG A 243 -38.43 30.17 13.30
CA ARG A 243 -39.46 29.52 12.47
C ARG A 243 -39.78 28.09 12.92
N VAL A 244 -38.75 27.29 13.25
CA VAL A 244 -38.93 25.92 13.74
C VAL A 244 -39.64 25.92 15.10
N LYS A 245 -39.27 26.82 16.02
CA LYS A 245 -39.93 26.95 17.33
C LYS A 245 -41.40 27.36 17.19
N ALA A 246 -41.71 28.26 16.26
CA ALA A 246 -43.07 28.69 15.96
C ALA A 246 -43.95 27.59 15.33
N MET A 247 -43.36 26.60 14.63
CA MET A 247 -44.09 25.48 14.02
C MET A 247 -44.37 24.31 14.99
N LYS A 248 -43.64 24.22 16.12
CA LYS A 248 -43.76 23.11 17.06
C LYS A 248 -45.12 22.99 17.81
N PRO A 249 -45.87 24.06 18.17
CA PRO A 249 -47.08 23.91 18.98
C PRO A 249 -48.25 23.22 18.25
N GLN A 250 -48.22 23.11 16.92
CA GLN A 250 -49.35 22.54 16.16
C GLN A 250 -49.31 21.01 16.04
N LYS A 251 -48.17 20.38 16.36
CA LYS A 251 -48.04 18.92 16.30
C LYS A 251 -48.56 18.25 17.58
N ASP A 252 -48.36 18.89 18.73
CA ASP A 252 -48.78 18.34 20.03
C ASP A 252 -50.31 18.30 20.18
N ASP A 253 -51.07 19.13 19.45
CA ASP A 253 -52.56 19.10 19.44
C ASP A 253 -53.16 18.01 18.53
N ARG A 254 -52.37 17.40 17.62
CA ARG A 254 -52.86 16.36 16.68
C ARG A 254 -52.62 14.93 17.14
N ASP A 255 -51.69 14.71 18.07
CA ASP A 255 -51.40 13.40 18.66
C ASP A 255 -52.09 13.26 20.03
N GLY A 256 -53.38 13.65 20.09
CA GLY A 256 -54.23 13.35 21.25
C GLY A 256 -54.34 11.83 21.45
N PRO A 257 -54.38 11.34 22.71
CA PRO A 257 -54.36 9.91 23.00
C PRO A 257 -55.53 9.22 22.30
N THR A 258 -55.23 8.38 21.30
CA THR A 258 -56.19 7.35 20.87
C THR A 258 -56.27 6.35 22.00
N ASP A 259 -57.18 6.60 22.94
CA ASP A 259 -57.64 5.63 23.92
C ASP A 259 -58.25 4.45 23.16
N VAL A 260 -57.42 3.45 22.87
CA VAL A 260 -57.85 2.14 22.39
C VAL A 260 -58.41 1.41 23.60
N ASN A 261 -59.72 1.52 23.81
CA ASN A 261 -60.44 0.74 24.81
C ASN A 261 -61.37 -0.25 24.08
N THR A 262 -61.08 -1.54 24.29
CA THR A 262 -61.95 -2.74 24.11
C THR A 262 -62.60 -3.00 22.76
#